data_AF-A0A6J5Z3J5-F1
#
_entry.id   AF-A0A6J5Z3J5-F1
#
_cell.length_a   1.000
_cell.length_b   1.000
_cell.length_c   1.000
_cell.angle_alpha   90.00
_cell.angle_beta   90.00
_cell.angle_gamma   90.00
#
_symmetry.space_group_name_H-M   'P 1'
#
loop_
_entity.id
_entity.type
_entity.pdbx_description
1 polymer ?
#
loop_
_entity_poly.entity_id
_entity_poly.type
_entity_poly.pdbx_seq_one_letter_code
_entity_poly.pdbx_strand_id
1 'polypeptide(L)'
;MAPSVAPSFEKICGSTKSVAGKKRIGLVIDFGKKSYAPAGEKVQKTIVRCVVTAKNSQGIDVLGQVVKVRAGSSGLICGFNGYPKKECGVEIETPAALLK
;
A
#
# COMPACT_ATOMS: atom_id res chain seq x y z
N MET A 1 8.18 -9.37 -7.03
CA MET A 1 6.95 -9.99 -6.50
C MET A 1 5.77 -9.07 -6.80
N ALA A 2 4.68 -9.59 -7.35
CA ALA A 2 3.42 -8.85 -7.45
C ALA A 2 2.72 -8.84 -6.07
N PRO A 3 1.79 -7.89 -5.81
CA PRO A 3 0.90 -7.98 -4.65
C PRO A 3 0.18 -9.32 -4.63
N SER A 4 0.02 -9.90 -3.44
CA SER A 4 -0.73 -11.13 -3.19
C SER A 4 -2.18 -11.04 -3.65
N VAL A 5 -2.73 -9.83 -3.72
CA VAL A 5 -4.03 -9.54 -4.32
C VAL A 5 -3.82 -8.90 -5.68
N ALA A 6 -4.27 -9.58 -6.74
CA ALA A 6 -4.21 -9.04 -8.09
C ALA A 6 -5.06 -7.75 -8.18
N PRO A 7 -4.50 -6.63 -8.68
CA PRO A 7 -5.27 -5.41 -8.86
C PRO A 7 -6.28 -5.60 -9.99
N SER A 8 -7.56 -5.31 -9.72
CA SER A 8 -8.62 -5.31 -10.73
C SER A 8 -9.52 -4.11 -10.52
N PHE A 9 -9.50 -3.18 -11.47
CA PHE A 9 -10.31 -1.96 -11.38
C PHE A 9 -11.81 -2.29 -11.31
N GLU A 10 -12.28 -3.21 -12.15
CA GLU A 10 -13.69 -3.60 -12.17
C GLU A 10 -14.14 -4.21 -10.84
N LYS A 11 -13.34 -5.11 -10.25
CA LYS A 11 -13.66 -5.70 -8.95
C LYS A 11 -13.62 -4.68 -7.81
N ILE A 12 -12.71 -3.71 -7.85
CA ILE A 12 -12.48 -2.75 -6.75
C ILE A 12 -13.41 -1.54 -6.86
N CYS A 13 -13.60 -1.00 -8.07
CA CYS A 13 -14.25 0.27 -8.33
C CYS A 13 -15.50 0.16 -9.23
N GLY A 14 -15.82 -1.02 -9.76
CA GLY A 14 -16.92 -1.19 -10.75
C GLY A 14 -18.27 -0.70 -10.26
N SER A 15 -18.58 -0.93 -8.97
CA SER A 15 -19.82 -0.45 -8.32
C SER A 15 -19.76 1.00 -7.85
N THR A 16 -18.59 1.64 -7.86
CA THR A 16 -18.43 3.03 -7.41
C THR A 16 -18.90 3.97 -8.51
N LYS A 17 -19.93 4.79 -8.26
CA LYS A 17 -20.43 5.75 -9.25
C LYS A 17 -19.35 6.76 -9.67
N SER A 18 -19.39 7.18 -10.93
CA SER A 18 -18.54 8.28 -11.39
C SER A 18 -18.97 9.59 -10.75
N VAL A 19 -17.99 10.42 -10.37
CA VAL A 19 -18.24 11.77 -9.88
C VAL A 19 -17.63 12.76 -10.87
N ALA A 20 -18.42 13.74 -11.31
CA ALA A 20 -17.98 14.73 -12.28
C ALA A 20 -16.72 15.46 -11.79
N GLY A 21 -15.76 15.67 -12.70
CA GLY A 21 -14.48 16.32 -12.36
C GLY A 21 -13.50 15.45 -11.54
N LYS A 22 -13.84 14.20 -11.21
CA LYS A 22 -13.00 13.28 -10.43
C LYS A 22 -12.67 12.01 -11.21
N LYS A 23 -11.62 11.31 -10.76
CA LYS A 23 -11.22 9.98 -11.22
C LYS A 23 -11.41 8.95 -10.11
N ARG A 24 -11.65 7.70 -10.50
CA ARG A 24 -11.69 6.54 -9.61
C ARG A 24 -10.36 5.82 -9.70
N ILE A 25 -9.79 5.43 -8.57
CA ILE A 25 -8.53 4.70 -8.47
C ILE A 25 -8.77 3.44 -7.64
N GLY A 26 -8.50 2.27 -8.22
CA GLY A 26 -8.48 1.01 -7.47
C GLY A 26 -7.15 0.89 -6.73
N LEU A 27 -7.18 1.06 -5.40
CA LEU A 27 -5.99 1.02 -4.55
C LEU A 27 -5.89 -0.34 -3.85
N VAL A 28 -4.72 -0.97 -3.97
CA VAL A 28 -4.32 -2.15 -3.20
C VAL A 28 -3.04 -1.81 -2.45
N ILE A 29 -3.06 -1.94 -1.12
CA ILE A 29 -1.88 -1.85 -0.26
C ILE A 29 -1.67 -3.23 0.34
N ASP A 30 -0.63 -3.91 -0.12
CA ASP A 30 -0.22 -5.21 0.38
C ASP A 30 1.02 -5.07 1.27
N PHE A 31 0.87 -5.49 2.52
CA PHE A 31 1.94 -5.44 3.54
C PHE A 31 2.87 -6.66 3.48
N GLY A 32 2.61 -7.59 2.57
CA GLY A 32 3.44 -8.75 2.34
C GLY A 32 3.21 -9.88 3.35
N LYS A 33 4.20 -10.76 3.49
CA LYS A 33 4.12 -11.96 4.31
C LYS A 33 4.92 -11.80 5.59
N LYS A 34 4.51 -12.57 6.62
CA LYS A 34 5.22 -12.63 7.91
C LYS A 34 6.68 -13.07 7.78
N SER A 35 7.05 -13.82 6.73
CA SER A 35 8.39 -14.36 6.55
C SER A 35 9.49 -13.31 6.35
N TYR A 36 9.15 -12.09 5.92
CA TYR A 36 10.07 -10.97 5.76
C TYR A 36 9.57 -9.71 6.48
N ALA A 37 8.62 -9.87 7.40
CA ALA A 37 8.19 -8.78 8.25
C ALA A 37 9.26 -8.48 9.32
N PRO A 38 9.42 -7.22 9.78
CA PRO A 38 10.30 -6.91 10.89
C PRO A 38 9.99 -7.77 12.11
N ALA A 39 11.04 -8.21 12.81
CA ALA A 39 10.91 -9.09 13.96
C ALA A 39 10.05 -8.44 15.06
N GLY A 40 9.07 -9.19 15.56
CA GLY A 40 8.15 -8.70 16.59
C GLY A 40 7.01 -7.81 16.08
N GLU A 41 6.97 -7.47 14.80
CA GLU A 41 5.86 -6.73 14.20
C GLU A 41 4.79 -7.68 13.64
N LYS A 42 3.53 -7.22 13.68
CA LYS A 42 2.40 -7.92 13.08
C LYS A 42 2.09 -7.29 11.73
N VAL A 43 2.18 -8.10 10.68
CA VAL A 43 1.79 -7.72 9.32
C VAL A 43 0.35 -7.21 9.32
N GLN A 44 0.15 -6.04 8.72
CA GLN A 44 -1.17 -5.42 8.61
C GLN A 44 -2.01 -6.12 7.53
N LYS A 45 -3.33 -6.06 7.67
CA LYS A 45 -4.24 -6.63 6.65
C LYS A 45 -4.11 -5.84 5.35
N THR A 46 -4.11 -6.55 4.22
CA THR A 46 -4.16 -5.94 2.89
C THR A 46 -5.36 -5.00 2.79
N ILE A 47 -5.13 -3.80 2.29
CA ILE A 47 -6.17 -2.80 2.09
C ILE A 47 -6.54 -2.79 0.61
N VAL A 48 -7.83 -2.96 0.32
CA VAL A 48 -8.36 -2.89 -1.04
C VAL A 48 -9.54 -1.93 -1.04
N ARG A 49 -9.41 -0.78 -1.73
CA ARG A 49 -10.41 0.29 -1.72
C ARG A 49 -10.48 1.02 -3.06
N CYS A 50 -11.67 1.46 -3.42
CA CYS A 50 -11.83 2.46 -4.47
C CYS A 50 -11.70 3.86 -3.89
N VAL A 51 -10.84 4.68 -4.48
CA VAL A 51 -10.65 6.08 -4.09
C VAL A 51 -11.16 6.99 -5.19
N VAL A 52 -12.01 7.94 -4.84
CA VAL A 52 -12.51 8.97 -5.77
C VAL A 52 -11.81 10.28 -5.47
N THR A 53 -10.98 10.76 -6.39
CA THR A 53 -10.13 11.93 -6.16
C THR A 53 -10.10 12.87 -7.36
N ALA A 54 -9.55 14.07 -7.20
CA ALA A 54 -9.45 15.04 -8.30
C ALA A 54 -8.62 14.50 -9.47
N LYS A 55 -8.87 15.00 -10.68
CA LYS A 55 -8.15 14.54 -11.88
C LYS A 55 -6.63 14.75 -11.78
N ASN A 56 -6.22 15.86 -11.19
CA ASN A 56 -4.81 16.23 -10.97
C ASN A 56 -4.17 15.60 -9.72
N SER A 57 -4.91 14.84 -8.90
CA SER A 57 -4.34 14.17 -7.73
C SER A 57 -3.25 13.17 -8.14
N GLN A 58 -2.16 13.16 -7.38
CA GLN A 58 -1.03 12.26 -7.55
C GLN A 58 -1.21 10.99 -6.71
N GLY A 59 -0.34 10.00 -6.92
CA GLY A 59 -0.38 8.73 -6.18
C GLY A 59 -0.26 8.92 -4.67
N ILE A 60 0.57 9.87 -4.22
CA ILE A 60 0.73 10.18 -2.80
C ILE A 60 -0.55 10.76 -2.17
N ASP A 61 -1.31 11.57 -2.92
CA ASP A 61 -2.59 12.11 -2.45
C ASP A 61 -3.63 11.01 -2.27
N VAL A 62 -3.62 10.01 -3.16
CA VAL A 62 -4.50 8.84 -3.07
C VAL A 62 -4.12 7.98 -1.87
N LEU A 63 -2.82 7.76 -1.64
CA LEU A 63 -2.35 7.03 -0.46
C LEU A 63 -2.72 7.75 0.84
N GLY A 64 -2.49 9.06 0.90
CA GLY A 64 -2.80 9.89 2.07
C GLY A 64 -4.29 9.95 2.43
N GLN A 65 -5.19 9.71 1.47
CA GLN A 65 -6.63 9.59 1.73
C GLN A 65 -7.02 8.28 2.42
N VAL A 66 -6.19 7.23 2.31
CA VAL A 66 -6.54 5.87 2.77
C VAL A 66 -5.71 5.45 3.98
N VAL A 67 -4.44 5.87 4.05
CA VAL A 67 -3.51 5.47 5.10
C VAL A 67 -2.70 6.65 5.60
N LYS A 68 -2.27 6.56 6.87
CA LYS A 68 -1.25 7.47 7.40
C LYS A 68 0.09 7.09 6.80
N VAL A 69 0.63 7.95 5.94
CA VAL A 69 1.92 7.76 5.28
C VAL A 69 3.03 8.31 6.17
N ARG A 70 4.08 7.50 6.43
CA ARG A 70 5.31 7.94 7.08
C ARG A 70 6.40 8.10 6.03
N ALA A 71 6.87 9.32 5.82
CA ALA A 71 8.03 9.61 5.00
C ALA A 71 9.30 9.72 5.86
N GLY A 72 10.42 9.27 5.32
CA GLY A 72 11.75 9.49 5.89
C GLY A 72 12.32 10.85 5.49
N SER A 73 13.45 11.22 6.08
CA SER A 73 14.16 12.48 5.75
C SER A 73 14.63 12.55 4.29
N SER A 74 14.81 11.40 3.63
CA SER A 74 15.14 11.30 2.21
C SER A 74 13.95 11.52 1.27
N GLY A 75 12.73 11.70 1.80
CA GLY A 75 11.49 11.74 1.02
C GLY A 75 10.96 10.36 0.60
N LEU A 76 11.65 9.27 0.95
CA LEU A 76 11.17 7.91 0.74
C LEU A 76 10.01 7.58 1.69
N ILE A 77 9.06 6.79 1.20
CA ILE A 77 7.96 6.30 2.01
C ILE A 77 8.43 5.10 2.84
N CYS A 78 8.45 5.26 4.16
CA CYS A 78 8.95 4.27 5.10
C CYS A 78 7.87 3.34 5.64
N GLY A 79 6.60 3.75 5.63
CA GLY A 79 5.52 2.91 6.13
C GLY A 79 4.13 3.50 6.02
N PHE A 80 3.14 2.65 6.27
CA PHE A 80 1.72 2.97 6.24
C PHE A 80 1.04 2.51 7.53
N ASN A 81 0.19 3.36 8.11
CA ASN A 81 -0.53 3.07 9.36
C ASN A 81 0.37 2.59 10.52
N GLY A 82 1.60 3.08 10.57
CA GLY A 82 2.59 2.71 11.59
C GLY A 82 3.28 1.37 11.35
N TYR A 83 3.16 0.76 10.17
CA TYR A 83 3.91 -0.42 9.77
C TYR A 83 4.75 -0.17 8.49
N PRO A 84 6.02 -0.58 8.46
CA PRO A 84 6.82 -0.99 9.62
C PRO A 84 6.95 0.18 10.62
N LYS A 85 7.15 -0.14 11.90
CA LYS A 85 7.09 0.87 12.97
C LYS A 85 8.29 1.79 12.95
N LYS A 86 9.49 1.29 12.60
CA LYS A 86 10.73 2.06 12.70
C LYS A 86 11.53 2.07 11.40
N GLU A 87 11.62 0.92 10.77
CA GLU A 87 12.47 0.63 9.63
C GLU A 87 12.08 1.47 8.41
N CYS A 88 13.03 1.74 7.53
CA CYS A 88 12.79 2.44 6.28
C CYS A 88 13.74 1.89 5.21
N GLY A 89 13.36 0.75 4.60
CA GLY A 89 14.17 0.11 3.56
C GLY A 89 15.48 -0.49 4.07
N VAL A 90 15.48 -1.09 5.26
CA VAL A 90 16.65 -1.82 5.77
C VAL A 90 16.85 -3.11 4.96
N GLU A 91 18.12 -3.48 4.76
CA GLU A 91 18.46 -4.77 4.20
C GLU A 91 18.14 -5.89 5.20
N ILE A 92 17.60 -6.99 4.69
CA ILE A 92 17.31 -8.19 5.48
C ILE A 92 17.93 -9.39 4.77
N GLU A 93 18.34 -10.39 5.55
CA GLU A 93 18.70 -11.68 4.99
C GLU A 93 17.51 -12.27 4.25
N THR A 94 17.79 -12.92 3.11
CA THR A 94 16.73 -13.58 2.34
C THR A 94 16.08 -14.66 3.20
N PRO A 95 14.78 -14.58 3.50
CA PRO A 95 14.12 -15.59 4.31
C PRO A 95 14.24 -16.97 3.68
N ALA A 96 14.47 -18.00 4.49
CA ALA A 96 14.57 -19.39 4.01
C ALA A 96 13.34 -19.83 3.19
N ALA A 97 12.15 -19.31 3.51
CA ALA A 97 10.91 -19.57 2.76
C ALA A 97 10.89 -18.98 1.33
N LEU A 98 11.86 -18.14 0.99
CA LEU A 98 12.06 -17.55 -0.33
C LEU A 98 13.35 -18.04 -1.02
N LEU A 99 14.19 -18.80 -0.31
CA LEU A 99 15.30 -19.52 -0.92
C LEU A 99 14.72 -20.64 -1.78
N LYS A 100 15.15 -20.68 -3.04
CA LYS A 100 14.64 -21.57 -4.06
C LYS A 100 15.52 -22.80 -4.16
#